data_AF-A0A4Q7TG01-F1
#
_entry.id   AF-A0A4Q7TG01-F1
#
_cell.length_a   1.000
_cell.length_b   1.000
_cell.length_c   1.000
_cell.angle_alpha   90.00
_cell.angle_beta   90.00
_cell.angle_gamma   90.00
#
_symmetry.space_group_name_H-M   'P 1'
#
loop_
_entity.id
_entity.type
_entity.pdbx_description
1 polymer ?
#
loop_
_entity_poly.entity_id
_entity_poly.type
_entity_poly.pdbx_seq_one_letter_code
_entity_poly.pdbx_strand_id
1 'polypeptide(L)'
;MLAHDTGTTAPEARRDAGFTLIELLVVVIIIGILAAIAIPAFLGQRDQALGASVASAVANARIGLVAEMADGSWPDEATRNAVLAAHGDPDIDLTLFGNENRFCIQGDHAQLSRTWAADDREGVVVEATCDPGGTIIRS
;
A
#
# COMPACT_ATOMS: atom_id res chain seq x y z
N MET A 1 -19.36 29.32 78.72
CA MET A 1 -20.48 28.53 78.18
C MET A 1 -21.13 29.36 77.08
N LEU A 2 -20.89 29.05 75.81
CA LEU A 2 -21.85 28.96 74.70
C LEU A 2 -21.11 28.85 73.35
N ALA A 3 -21.55 27.84 72.58
CA ALA A 3 -21.35 27.59 71.15
C ALA A 3 -19.94 27.28 70.62
N HIS A 4 -19.61 25.98 70.65
CA HIS A 4 -18.77 25.33 69.66
C HIS A 4 -19.64 25.09 68.42
N ASP A 5 -19.55 25.94 67.40
CA ASP A 5 -20.18 25.74 66.10
C ASP A 5 -19.29 24.81 65.26
N THR A 6 -19.56 23.50 65.28
CA THR A 6 -19.06 22.60 64.24
C THR A 6 -19.99 22.72 63.04
N GLY A 7 -19.58 23.52 62.05
CA GLY A 7 -20.14 23.48 60.71
C GLY A 7 -20.07 22.06 60.17
N THR A 8 -21.20 21.35 60.27
CA THR A 8 -21.40 20.03 59.66
C THR A 8 -21.58 20.26 58.16
N THR A 9 -20.52 20.12 57.39
CA THR A 9 -20.59 20.00 55.94
C THR A 9 -21.11 18.60 55.61
N ALA A 10 -22.42 18.50 55.35
CA ALA A 10 -23.02 17.28 54.84
C ALA A 10 -22.35 16.92 53.49
N PRO A 11 -21.96 15.66 53.26
CA PRO A 11 -21.38 15.25 51.98
C PRO A 11 -22.44 15.37 50.89
N GLU A 12 -22.18 16.21 49.89
CA GLU A 12 -23.01 16.32 48.70
C GLU A 12 -22.94 14.98 47.94
N ALA A 13 -24.05 14.26 47.89
CA ALA A 13 -24.13 12.96 47.23
C ALA A 13 -23.86 13.15 45.73
N ARG A 14 -22.62 12.83 45.30
CA ARG A 14 -22.26 12.74 43.90
C ARG A 14 -23.19 11.73 43.22
N ARG A 15 -24.08 12.23 42.37
CA ARG A 15 -24.88 11.39 41.48
C ARG A 15 -23.92 10.76 40.48
N ASP A 16 -23.61 9.48 40.65
CA ASP A 16 -22.94 8.71 39.61
C ASP A 16 -23.90 8.60 38.43
N ALA A 17 -23.71 9.49 37.45
CA ALA A 17 -24.41 9.44 36.18
C ALA A 17 -23.86 8.27 35.37
N GLY A 18 -24.55 7.13 35.40
CA GLY A 18 -24.27 6.00 34.53
C GLY A 18 -24.82 6.23 33.13
N PHE A 19 -24.06 5.84 32.10
CA PHE A 19 -24.57 5.74 30.73
C PHE A 19 -25.71 4.73 30.66
N THR A 20 -26.74 5.04 29.90
CA THR A 20 -27.86 4.12 29.70
C THR A 20 -27.45 3.00 28.74
N LEU A 21 -27.97 1.78 28.95
CA LEU A 21 -27.73 0.67 28.01
C LEU A 21 -28.26 0.99 26.60
N ILE A 22 -29.31 1.81 26.51
CA ILE A 22 -29.87 2.26 25.23
C ILE A 22 -28.97 3.26 24.50
N GLU A 23 -28.25 4.14 25.22
CA GLU A 23 -27.25 5.03 24.61
C GLU A 23 -26.12 4.23 23.96
N LEU A 24 -25.60 3.21 24.65
CA LEU A 24 -24.56 2.38 24.08
C LEU A 24 -25.08 1.53 22.91
N LEU A 25 -26.34 1.08 22.98
CA LEU A 25 -26.97 0.33 21.89
C LEU A 25 -27.11 1.16 20.60
N VAL A 26 -27.59 2.39 20.68
CA VAL A 26 -27.78 3.21 19.46
C VAL A 26 -26.43 3.59 18.84
N VAL A 27 -25.40 3.80 19.65
CA VAL A 27 -24.05 4.13 19.18
C VAL A 27 -23.44 2.99 18.37
N VAL A 28 -23.52 1.75 18.87
CA VAL A 28 -22.97 0.60 18.12
C VAL A 28 -23.73 0.34 16.82
N ILE A 29 -25.04 0.63 16.78
CA ILE A 29 -25.83 0.55 15.56
C ILE A 29 -25.33 1.57 14.53
N ILE A 30 -25.11 2.83 14.94
CA ILE A 30 -24.61 3.87 14.05
C ILE A 30 -23.21 3.52 13.53
N ILE A 31 -22.29 3.12 14.41
CA ILE A 31 -20.93 2.70 14.01
C ILE A 31 -20.99 1.49 13.07
N GLY A 32 -21.90 0.54 13.29
CA GLY A 32 -22.09 -0.62 12.43
C GLY A 32 -22.49 -0.23 11.00
N ILE A 33 -23.42 0.73 10.84
CA ILE A 33 -23.83 1.23 9.52
C ILE A 33 -22.67 1.95 8.83
N LEU A 34 -21.94 2.80 9.55
CA LEU A 34 -20.79 3.52 8.99
C LEU A 34 -19.68 2.55 8.55
N ALA A 35 -19.36 1.55 9.38
CA ALA A 35 -18.35 0.54 9.08
C ALA A 35 -18.71 -0.30 7.85
N ALA A 36 -19.98 -0.67 7.69
CA ALA A 36 -20.45 -1.45 6.55
C ALA A 36 -20.20 -0.77 5.20
N ILE A 37 -20.26 0.57 5.14
CA ILE A 37 -19.97 1.35 3.93
C ILE A 37 -18.47 1.66 3.82
N ALA A 38 -17.83 2.00 4.95
CA ALA A 38 -16.44 2.45 4.96
C ALA A 38 -15.44 1.33 4.63
N ILE A 39 -15.65 0.10 5.11
CA ILE A 39 -14.72 -1.02 4.92
C ILE A 39 -14.50 -1.36 3.43
N PRO A 40 -15.54 -1.64 2.61
CA PRO A 40 -15.32 -1.98 1.20
C PRO A 40 -14.68 -0.84 0.42
N ALA A 41 -15.04 0.41 0.71
CA ALA A 41 -14.43 1.58 0.08
C ALA A 41 -12.94 1.71 0.43
N PHE A 42 -12.58 1.50 1.70
CA PHE A 42 -11.19 1.54 2.16
C PHE A 42 -10.35 0.42 1.54
N LEU A 43 -10.89 -0.80 1.44
CA LEU A 43 -10.18 -1.92 0.80
C LEU A 43 -9.90 -1.63 -0.68
N GLY A 44 -10.90 -1.12 -1.42
CA GLY A 44 -10.68 -0.74 -2.83
C GLY A 44 -9.68 0.41 -3.01
N GLN A 45 -9.61 1.36 -2.08
CA GLN A 45 -8.59 2.41 -2.09
C GLN A 45 -7.19 1.86 -1.80
N ARG A 46 -7.08 0.93 -0.85
CA ARG A 46 -5.82 0.25 -0.54
C ARG A 46 -5.31 -0.52 -1.75
N ASP A 47 -6.14 -1.31 -2.43
CA ASP A 47 -5.72 -2.08 -3.59
C ASP A 47 -5.26 -1.20 -4.76
N GLN A 48 -5.86 -0.01 -4.92
CA GLN A 48 -5.41 1.00 -5.89
C GLN A 48 -4.07 1.61 -5.49
N ALA A 49 -3.86 1.93 -4.22
CA ALA A 49 -2.60 2.46 -3.72
C ALA A 49 -1.46 1.46 -3.88
N LEU A 50 -1.70 0.19 -3.57
CA LEU A 50 -0.74 -0.89 -3.81
C LEU A 50 -0.46 -1.08 -5.31
N GLY A 51 -1.49 -1.03 -6.16
CA GLY A 51 -1.26 -1.10 -7.61
C GLY A 51 -0.43 0.08 -8.15
N ALA A 52 -0.63 1.28 -7.59
CA ALA A 52 0.14 2.46 -7.94
C ALA A 52 1.60 2.38 -7.46
N SER A 53 1.86 1.78 -6.29
CA SER A 53 3.23 1.57 -5.82
C SER A 53 4.00 0.60 -6.71
N VAL A 54 3.38 -0.50 -7.15
CA VAL A 54 4.01 -1.43 -8.10
C VAL A 54 4.28 -0.75 -9.43
N ALA A 55 3.30 -0.01 -9.96
CA ALA A 55 3.50 0.72 -11.22
C ALA A 55 4.67 1.72 -11.12
N SER A 56 4.78 2.44 -9.99
CA SER A 56 5.91 3.34 -9.73
C SER A 56 7.24 2.57 -9.65
N ALA A 57 7.28 1.44 -8.93
CA ALA A 57 8.47 0.60 -8.80
C ALA A 57 8.98 0.11 -10.16
N VAL A 58 8.08 -0.44 -11.00
CA VAL A 58 8.41 -0.89 -12.37
C VAL A 58 8.91 0.27 -13.22
N ALA A 59 8.23 1.43 -13.18
CA ALA A 59 8.66 2.60 -13.94
C ALA A 59 10.05 3.09 -13.53
N ASN A 60 10.33 3.16 -12.22
CA ASN A 60 11.61 3.62 -11.70
C ASN A 60 12.72 2.61 -11.99
N ALA A 61 12.46 1.31 -11.85
CA ALA A 61 13.41 0.26 -12.20
C ALA A 61 13.78 0.28 -13.69
N ARG A 62 12.79 0.50 -14.56
CA ARG A 62 13.02 0.71 -16.00
C ARG A 62 13.94 1.89 -16.26
N ILE A 63 13.68 3.03 -15.62
CA ILE A 63 14.51 4.22 -15.77
C ILE A 63 15.92 3.96 -15.24
N GLY A 64 16.05 3.30 -14.08
CA GLY A 64 17.34 2.92 -13.49
C GLY A 64 18.15 2.03 -14.42
N LEU A 65 17.53 1.01 -15.01
CA LEU A 65 18.21 0.12 -15.94
C LEU A 65 18.66 0.85 -17.21
N VAL A 66 17.80 1.72 -17.77
CA VAL A 66 18.16 2.55 -18.93
C VAL A 66 19.29 3.53 -18.60
N ALA A 67 19.37 4.03 -17.37
CA ALA A 67 20.47 4.88 -16.92
C ALA A 67 21.81 4.12 -16.88
N GLU A 68 21.81 2.87 -16.41
CA GLU A 68 23.01 2.02 -16.45
C GLU A 68 23.44 1.70 -17.89
N MET A 69 22.51 1.63 -18.85
CA MET A 69 22.80 1.43 -20.28
C MET A 69 23.24 2.71 -21.01
N ALA A 70 23.43 3.84 -20.32
CA ALA A 70 23.77 5.11 -20.97
C ALA A 70 25.13 5.07 -21.70
N ASP A 71 26.03 4.16 -21.32
CA ASP A 71 27.32 3.94 -21.99
C ASP A 71 27.23 3.03 -23.23
N GLY A 72 26.04 2.50 -23.53
CA GLY A 72 25.77 1.62 -24.66
C GLY A 72 26.10 0.14 -24.40
N SER A 73 26.41 -0.23 -23.15
CA SER A 73 26.65 -1.62 -22.75
C SER A 73 25.47 -2.21 -21.98
N TRP A 74 25.29 -3.52 -22.09
CA TRP A 74 24.32 -4.24 -21.26
C TRP A 74 24.93 -4.47 -19.87
N PRO A 75 24.28 -4.03 -18.78
CA PRO A 75 24.86 -4.14 -17.45
C PRO A 75 25.01 -5.60 -17.04
N ASP A 76 26.05 -5.89 -16.26
CA ASP A 76 26.26 -7.23 -15.70
C ASP A 76 25.12 -7.62 -14.75
N GLU A 77 25.04 -8.92 -14.43
CA GLU A 77 23.94 -9.44 -13.61
C GLU A 77 23.90 -8.82 -12.21
N ALA A 78 25.06 -8.50 -11.62
CA ALA A 78 25.11 -7.89 -10.30
C ALA A 78 24.49 -6.48 -10.32
N THR A 79 24.79 -5.69 -11.35
CA THR A 79 24.25 -4.35 -11.54
C THR A 79 22.76 -4.39 -11.81
N ARG A 80 22.30 -5.29 -12.69
CA ARG A 80 20.86 -5.46 -12.97
C ARG A 80 20.08 -5.82 -11.71
N ASN A 81 20.59 -6.78 -10.94
CA ASN A 81 19.96 -7.20 -9.69
C ASN A 81 19.95 -6.06 -8.65
N ALA A 82 21.01 -5.23 -8.60
CA ALA A 82 21.06 -4.07 -7.73
C ALA A 82 20.01 -3.01 -8.11
N VAL A 83 19.80 -2.75 -9.40
CA VAL A 83 18.73 -1.85 -9.89
C VAL A 83 17.36 -2.36 -9.46
N LEU A 84 17.06 -3.65 -9.68
CA LEU A 84 15.77 -4.22 -9.29
C LEU A 84 15.57 -4.15 -7.76
N ALA A 85 16.60 -4.50 -6.98
CA ALA A 85 16.54 -4.45 -5.52
C ALA A 85 16.40 -3.01 -4.96
N ALA A 86 16.92 -1.99 -5.65
CA ALA A 86 16.81 -0.59 -5.24
C ALA A 86 15.41 0.00 -5.45
N HIS A 87 14.58 -0.63 -6.29
CA HIS A 87 13.26 -0.14 -6.66
C HIS A 87 12.11 -1.06 -6.24
N GLY A 88 12.42 -2.32 -5.88
CA GLY A 88 11.49 -3.22 -5.19
C GLY A 88 11.36 -2.90 -3.70
N ASP A 89 10.49 -3.65 -3.04
CA ASP A 89 10.21 -3.61 -1.60
C ASP A 89 9.85 -5.04 -1.15
N PRO A 90 9.87 -5.42 0.14
CA PRO A 90 9.43 -6.74 0.59
C PRO A 90 8.10 -7.26 0.02
N ASP A 91 7.17 -6.36 -0.32
CA ASP A 91 5.89 -6.73 -0.91
C ASP A 91 5.84 -6.61 -2.45
N ILE A 92 6.86 -6.04 -3.08
CA ILE A 92 6.97 -5.81 -4.54
C ILE A 92 8.17 -6.56 -5.11
N ASP A 93 7.90 -7.63 -5.85
CA ASP A 93 8.92 -8.36 -6.59
C ASP A 93 9.08 -7.76 -7.99
N LEU A 94 10.34 -7.58 -8.42
CA LEU A 94 10.68 -7.04 -9.74
C LEU A 94 11.57 -8.04 -10.47
N THR A 95 11.14 -8.48 -11.65
CA THR A 95 11.88 -9.43 -12.48
C THR A 95 12.21 -8.83 -13.83
N LEU A 96 13.48 -8.93 -14.24
CA LEU A 96 13.95 -8.49 -15.56
C LEU A 96 14.00 -9.67 -16.54
N PHE A 97 13.46 -9.45 -17.74
CA PHE A 97 13.49 -10.37 -18.87
C PHE A 97 14.15 -9.72 -20.08
N GLY A 98 14.65 -10.54 -20.99
CA GLY A 98 15.29 -10.10 -22.23
C GLY A 98 16.82 -9.98 -22.14
N ASN A 99 17.37 -9.11 -22.98
CA ASN A 99 18.80 -8.98 -23.24
C ASN A 99 19.17 -7.55 -23.70
N GLU A 100 20.42 -7.39 -24.15
CA GLU A 100 21.01 -6.13 -24.63
C GLU A 100 20.22 -5.41 -25.74
N ASN A 101 19.41 -6.11 -26.53
CA ASN A 101 18.63 -5.50 -27.61
C ASN A 101 17.21 -5.09 -27.19
N ARG A 102 16.66 -5.76 -26.18
CA ARG A 102 15.29 -5.56 -25.71
C ARG A 102 15.12 -6.16 -24.33
N PHE A 103 14.46 -5.42 -23.44
CA PHE A 103 14.17 -5.88 -22.09
C PHE A 103 12.76 -5.53 -21.66
N CYS A 104 12.24 -6.30 -20.72
CA CYS A 104 10.96 -6.06 -20.05
C CYS A 104 11.12 -6.30 -18.55
N ILE A 105 10.58 -5.40 -17.74
CA ILE A 105 10.54 -5.54 -16.28
C ILE A 105 9.10 -5.85 -15.90
N GLN A 106 8.93 -6.97 -15.20
CA GLN A 106 7.67 -7.35 -14.59
C GLN A 106 7.70 -6.99 -13.11
N GLY A 107 6.59 -6.47 -12.61
CA GLY A 107 6.36 -6.24 -11.19
C GLY A 107 5.15 -7.01 -10.69
N ASP A 108 5.32 -7.65 -9.54
CA ASP A 108 4.31 -8.44 -8.85
C ASP A 108 4.19 -7.97 -7.39
N HIS A 109 3.00 -8.09 -6.80
CA HIS A 109 2.77 -7.72 -5.41
C HIS A 109 2.17 -8.87 -4.61
N ALA A 110 2.73 -9.17 -3.43
CA ALA A 110 2.33 -10.34 -2.63
C ALA A 110 0.82 -10.39 -2.28
N GLN A 111 0.18 -9.23 -2.25
CA GLN A 111 -1.25 -9.05 -1.91
C GLN A 111 -2.18 -8.84 -3.12
N LEU A 112 -1.66 -8.69 -4.34
CA LEU A 112 -2.47 -8.41 -5.54
C LEU A 112 -2.37 -9.58 -6.52
N SER A 113 -3.46 -9.83 -7.25
CA SER A 113 -3.50 -10.86 -8.31
C SER A 113 -3.19 -10.31 -9.70
N ARG A 114 -2.92 -9.01 -9.81
CA ARG A 114 -2.57 -8.34 -11.07
C ARG A 114 -1.06 -8.24 -11.19
N THR A 115 -0.60 -8.15 -12.43
CA THR A 115 0.82 -7.98 -12.77
C THR A 115 1.01 -6.69 -13.54
N TRP A 116 2.21 -6.11 -13.46
CA TRP A 116 2.59 -4.92 -14.21
C TRP A 116 3.83 -5.22 -15.04
N ALA A 117 3.88 -4.71 -16.26
CA ALA A 117 5.05 -4.88 -17.10
C ALA A 117 5.41 -3.56 -17.80
N ALA A 118 6.69 -3.30 -18.01
CA ALA A 118 7.17 -2.21 -18.84
C ALA A 118 8.39 -2.66 -19.64
N ASP A 119 8.50 -2.24 -20.90
CA ASP A 119 9.63 -2.53 -21.77
C ASP A 119 10.36 -1.26 -22.22
N ASP A 120 11.39 -1.36 -23.06
CA ASP A 120 12.18 -0.21 -23.54
C ASP A 120 11.37 0.82 -24.36
N ARG A 121 10.19 0.46 -24.87
CA ARG A 121 9.38 1.26 -25.79
C ARG A 121 8.05 1.73 -25.20
N GLU A 122 7.46 0.93 -24.32
CA GLU A 122 6.17 1.16 -23.68
C GLU A 122 6.37 1.48 -22.20
N GLY A 123 5.49 2.33 -21.67
CA GLY A 123 5.42 2.59 -20.24
C GLY A 123 4.86 1.40 -19.48
N VAL A 124 4.48 1.64 -18.23
CA VAL A 124 3.88 0.59 -17.40
C VAL A 124 2.50 0.21 -17.91
N VAL A 125 2.32 -1.07 -18.20
CA VAL A 125 1.07 -1.71 -18.59
C VAL A 125 0.57 -2.56 -17.42
N VAL A 126 -0.70 -2.39 -17.07
CA VAL A 126 -1.38 -3.19 -16.05
C VAL A 126 -1.96 -4.45 -16.70
N GLU A 127 -2.02 -5.56 -15.95
CA GLU A 127 -2.49 -6.86 -16.45
C GLU A 127 -1.63 -7.35 -17.63
N ALA A 128 -0.33 -7.24 -17.44
CA ALA A 128 0.65 -7.67 -18.42
C ALA A 128 1.85 -8.34 -17.77
N THR A 129 2.47 -9.25 -18.52
CA THR A 129 3.65 -10.02 -18.13
C THR A 129 4.76 -9.83 -19.16
N CYS A 130 5.96 -10.28 -18.82
CA CYS A 130 7.09 -10.25 -19.74
C CYS A 130 7.34 -11.62 -20.34
N ASP A 131 7.58 -11.68 -21.66
CA ASP A 131 8.09 -12.88 -22.31
C ASP A 131 9.62 -12.99 -22.13
N PRO A 132 10.21 -14.19 -22.28
CA PRO A 132 11.67 -14.38 -22.16
C PRO A 132 12.51 -13.49 -23.09
N GLY A 133 11.97 -13.05 -24.23
CA GLY A 133 12.58 -12.14 -25.18
C GLY A 133 12.48 -10.65 -24.81
N GLY A 134 11.89 -10.32 -23.66
CA GLY A 134 11.81 -8.94 -23.16
C GLY A 134 10.71 -8.09 -23.78
N THR A 135 9.62 -8.68 -24.27
CA THR A 135 8.44 -7.98 -24.77
C THR A 135 7.25 -8.17 -23.82
N ILE A 136 6.35 -7.18 -23.79
CA ILE A 136 5.12 -7.23 -23.00
C ILE A 136 4.09 -8.19 -23.63
N ILE A 137 3.49 -9.06 -22.81
CA ILE A 137 2.32 -9.87 -23.12
C ILE A 137 1.14 -9.37 -22.29
N ARG A 138 0.06 -8.94 -22.94
CA ARG A 138 -1.18 -8.53 -22.25
C ARG A 138 -2.03 -9.76 -21.93
N SER A 139 -2.52 -9.84 -20.69
CA SER A 139 -3.36 -10.93 -20.20
C SER A 139 -4.85 -10.59 -20.27
#